data_AF-A0A821BCX4-F1
#
_entry.id   AF-A0A821BCX4-F1
#
_cell.length_a   1.000
_cell.length_b   1.000
_cell.length_c   1.000
_cell.angle_alpha   90.00
_cell.angle_beta   90.00
_cell.angle_gamma   90.00
#
_symmetry.space_group_name_H-M   'P 1'
#
loop_
_entity.id
_entity.type
_entity.pdbx_description
1 polymer ?
#
loop_
_entity_poly.entity_id
_entity_poly.type
_entity_poly.pdbx_seq_one_letter_code
_entity_poly.pdbx_strand_id
1 'polypeptide(L)'
;MSLLLQANHKECREENMTVREEMKKLTGIFFNHRQVSVQKAIYRATNIPLTYSSRGFVFVPAHSNSYKFLKPQNVLKEMDPNDENIYMSHLADKYFDRPKEPEFDICMADFASEYDIVSVKKSIRNPRTPIIRLQTLNFAVKKRCNRNAIIRYPYFNRETDRENYFENLLSLYLPIRSEVFDTRQQCVRKVKDIVHENQRKYEAHVKETGETESLFNELSLNMKDNEWAEIVANKEKNNIWSREVEEEDNPNLNVIHKSKKKNTFIDLKQTYFTTDETRPLLESMNKEQQEIFYHVREWCINRLHNPDAEHLRLFTTGGTGT
;
A
#
# COMPACT_ATOMS: atom_id res chain seq x y z
N MET A 1 19.12 -17.28 -14.69
CA MET A 1 17.83 -16.87 -15.32
C MET A 1 17.93 -16.04 -16.63
N SER A 2 18.89 -15.11 -16.75
CA SER A 2 18.97 -14.14 -17.86
C SER A 2 19.05 -14.75 -19.27
N LEU A 3 19.84 -15.82 -19.45
CA LEU A 3 20.04 -16.46 -20.75
C LEU A 3 18.77 -17.10 -21.32
N LEU A 4 17.92 -17.67 -20.45
CA LEU A 4 16.66 -18.32 -20.85
C LEU A 4 15.68 -17.30 -21.43
N LEU A 5 15.56 -16.12 -20.80
CA LEU A 5 14.72 -15.04 -21.28
C LEU A 5 15.24 -14.45 -22.59
N GLN A 6 16.56 -14.32 -22.74
CA GLN A 6 17.17 -13.83 -23.98
C GLN A 6 16.94 -14.79 -25.16
N ALA A 7 17.03 -16.10 -24.94
CA ALA A 7 16.73 -17.09 -25.97
C ALA A 7 15.27 -17.02 -26.39
N ASN A 8 14.33 -17.01 -25.43
CA ASN A 8 12.91 -16.93 -25.72
C ASN A 8 12.48 -15.59 -26.35
N HIS A 9 13.14 -14.49 -26.00
CA HIS A 9 12.90 -13.20 -26.64
C HIS A 9 13.29 -13.23 -28.12
N LYS A 10 14.39 -13.92 -28.48
CA LYS A 10 14.79 -14.12 -29.88
C LYS A 10 13.77 -14.98 -30.63
N GLU A 11 13.34 -16.08 -30.02
CA GLU A 11 12.30 -16.96 -30.58
C GLU A 11 10.98 -16.23 -30.81
N CYS A 12 10.50 -15.43 -29.84
CA CYS A 12 9.27 -14.63 -30.00
C CYS A 12 9.37 -13.62 -31.15
N ARG A 13 10.56 -13.06 -31.38
CA ARG A 13 10.83 -12.15 -32.50
C ARG A 13 10.88 -12.88 -33.84
N GLU A 14 11.45 -14.07 -33.88
CA GLU A 14 11.49 -14.93 -35.06
C GLU A 14 10.09 -15.43 -35.45
N GLU A 15 9.23 -15.69 -34.45
CA GLU A 15 7.81 -16.05 -34.62
C GLU A 15 6.89 -14.86 -34.97
N ASN A 16 7.41 -13.63 -35.06
CA ASN A 16 6.64 -12.39 -35.30
C ASN A 16 5.43 -12.22 -34.36
N MET A 17 5.58 -12.59 -33.09
CA MET A 17 4.50 -12.47 -32.11
C MET A 17 4.15 -11.00 -31.83
N THR A 18 2.90 -10.73 -31.44
CA THR A 18 2.54 -9.39 -30.98
C THR A 18 3.22 -9.10 -29.64
N VAL A 19 3.54 -7.82 -29.36
CA VAL A 19 4.19 -7.39 -28.10
C VAL A 19 3.46 -7.92 -26.85
N ARG A 20 2.12 -8.01 -26.92
CA ARG A 20 1.31 -8.53 -25.82
C ARG A 20 1.52 -10.03 -25.59
N GLU A 21 1.62 -10.81 -26.65
CA GLU A 21 1.81 -12.26 -26.57
C GLU A 21 3.24 -12.61 -26.20
N GLU A 22 4.21 -11.89 -26.78
CA GLU A 22 5.62 -11.94 -26.39
C GLU A 22 5.77 -11.68 -24.88
N MET A 23 5.16 -10.60 -24.38
CA MET A 23 5.21 -10.27 -22.95
C MET A 23 4.58 -11.38 -22.11
N LYS A 24 3.48 -12.01 -22.56
CA LYS A 24 2.87 -13.14 -21.84
C LYS A 24 3.80 -14.36 -21.80
N LYS A 25 4.41 -14.75 -22.92
CA LYS A 25 5.32 -15.90 -23.02
C LYS A 25 6.54 -15.68 -22.12
N LEU A 26 7.19 -14.52 -22.24
CA LEU A 26 8.32 -14.13 -21.38
C LEU A 26 7.94 -14.08 -19.90
N THR A 27 6.76 -13.55 -19.57
CA THR A 27 6.28 -13.46 -18.18
C THR A 27 6.00 -14.84 -17.59
N GLY A 28 5.41 -15.76 -18.36
CA GLY A 28 5.16 -17.14 -17.92
C GLY A 28 6.46 -17.87 -17.60
N ILE A 29 7.42 -17.82 -18.52
CA ILE A 29 8.76 -18.40 -18.34
C ILE A 29 9.46 -17.77 -17.14
N PHE A 30 9.35 -16.45 -16.99
CA PHE A 30 9.88 -15.76 -15.84
C PHE A 30 9.31 -16.29 -14.53
N PHE A 31 7.98 -16.42 -14.42
CA PHE A 31 7.37 -16.90 -13.18
C PHE A 31 7.65 -18.37 -12.89
N ASN A 32 7.83 -19.20 -13.91
CA ASN A 32 8.11 -20.63 -13.75
C ASN A 32 9.55 -20.89 -13.31
N HIS A 33 10.52 -20.23 -13.96
CA HIS A 33 11.94 -20.52 -13.74
C HIS A 33 12.64 -19.55 -12.78
N ARG A 34 11.94 -18.51 -12.30
CA ARG A 34 12.55 -17.60 -11.33
C ARG A 34 12.69 -18.26 -9.97
N GLN A 35 13.93 -18.40 -9.55
CA GLN A 35 14.30 -18.76 -8.19
C GLN A 35 13.89 -17.66 -7.21
N VAL A 36 13.32 -18.07 -6.09
CA VAL A 36 12.93 -17.17 -4.98
C VAL A 36 13.67 -17.60 -3.73
N SER A 37 14.05 -16.66 -2.87
CA SER A 37 14.62 -17.00 -1.57
C SER A 37 13.64 -17.84 -0.74
N VAL A 38 14.16 -18.65 0.18
CA VAL A 38 13.33 -19.48 1.09
C VAL A 38 12.30 -18.63 1.82
N GLN A 39 12.70 -17.45 2.32
CA GLN A 39 11.80 -16.49 2.97
C GLN A 39 10.64 -16.06 2.06
N LYS A 40 10.93 -15.78 0.78
CA LYS A 40 9.93 -15.40 -0.22
C LYS A 40 9.03 -16.57 -0.62
N ALA A 41 9.55 -17.79 -0.61
CA ALA A 41 8.78 -19.01 -0.84
C ALA A 41 7.80 -19.27 0.31
N ILE A 42 8.27 -19.22 1.57
CA ILE A 42 7.45 -19.34 2.77
C ILE A 42 6.34 -18.28 2.75
N TYR A 43 6.70 -17.03 2.50
CA TYR A 43 5.76 -15.91 2.41
C TYR A 43 4.64 -16.16 1.39
N ARG A 44 4.99 -16.68 0.21
CA ARG A 44 4.02 -17.01 -0.85
C ARG A 44 3.16 -18.23 -0.51
N ALA A 45 3.76 -19.28 0.04
CA ALA A 45 3.06 -20.51 0.40
C ALA A 45 2.04 -20.27 1.53
N THR A 46 2.39 -19.40 2.47
CA THR A 46 1.57 -19.09 3.65
C THR A 46 0.59 -17.93 3.43
N ASN A 47 0.69 -17.19 2.32
CA ASN A 47 -0.09 -15.99 2.06
C ASN A 47 -0.08 -14.98 3.23
N ILE A 48 1.02 -14.93 3.99
CA ILE A 48 1.23 -13.89 5.01
C ILE A 48 1.21 -12.54 4.26
N PRO A 49 0.74 -11.42 4.84
CA PRO A 49 0.87 -10.09 4.21
C PRO A 49 2.29 -9.50 4.41
N LEU A 50 2.92 -8.94 3.36
CA LEU A 50 4.31 -8.43 3.39
C LEU A 50 4.44 -7.28 4.38
N THR A 51 3.34 -6.55 4.53
CA THR A 51 3.21 -5.45 5.46
C THR A 51 1.87 -5.57 6.15
N TYR A 52 1.86 -5.36 7.46
CA TYR A 52 0.64 -5.21 8.23
C TYR A 52 0.62 -3.81 8.81
N SER A 53 -0.44 -3.05 8.52
CA SER A 53 -0.62 -1.73 9.10
C SER A 53 -1.84 -1.75 10.03
N SER A 54 -1.63 -1.26 11.24
CA SER A 54 -2.72 -1.01 12.19
C SER A 54 -3.61 0.17 11.77
N ARG A 55 -3.19 0.94 10.76
CA ARG A 55 -3.89 2.13 10.24
C ARG A 55 -4.12 2.00 8.73
N GLY A 56 -5.32 2.32 8.28
CA GLY A 56 -5.58 2.50 6.84
C GLY A 56 -4.79 3.68 6.30
N PHE A 57 -4.54 3.69 5.00
CA PHE A 57 -3.96 4.83 4.29
C PHE A 57 -4.97 5.37 3.27
N VAL A 58 -4.95 6.68 3.05
CA VAL A 58 -5.78 7.37 2.05
C VAL A 58 -4.88 8.33 1.26
N PHE A 59 -4.93 8.24 -0.06
CA PHE A 59 -4.28 9.22 -0.92
C PHE A 59 -5.25 10.35 -1.26
N VAL A 60 -4.83 11.60 -1.05
CA VAL A 60 -5.62 12.81 -1.27
C VAL A 60 -5.00 13.60 -2.43
N PRO A 61 -5.62 13.58 -3.61
CA PRO A 61 -5.15 14.34 -4.75
C PRO A 61 -5.65 15.79 -4.64
N ALA A 62 -4.92 16.63 -3.89
CA ALA A 62 -5.36 17.99 -3.55
C ALA A 62 -4.88 19.10 -4.49
N HIS A 63 -4.21 18.76 -5.58
CA HIS A 63 -3.78 19.72 -6.61
C HIS A 63 -4.80 19.81 -7.75
N SER A 64 -4.84 20.96 -8.42
CA SER A 64 -5.81 21.21 -9.50
C SER A 64 -5.66 20.27 -10.70
N ASN A 65 -4.44 19.84 -11.01
CA ASN A 65 -4.17 18.93 -12.14
C ASN A 65 -4.26 17.45 -11.75
N SER A 66 -5.11 17.11 -10.78
CA SER A 66 -5.26 15.73 -10.31
C SER A 66 -5.86 14.84 -11.38
N TYR A 67 -5.38 13.60 -11.45
CA TYR A 67 -5.91 12.62 -12.40
C TYR A 67 -7.37 12.31 -12.07
N LYS A 68 -8.25 12.48 -13.06
CA LYS A 68 -9.66 12.12 -12.96
C LYS A 68 -9.90 10.77 -13.62
N PHE A 69 -10.70 9.92 -12.97
CA PHE A 69 -11.09 8.64 -13.55
C PHE A 69 -12.36 8.82 -14.37
N LEU A 70 -12.37 8.25 -15.57
CA LEU A 70 -13.60 8.13 -16.35
C LEU A 70 -14.55 7.14 -15.68
N LYS A 71 -15.85 7.35 -15.86
CA LYS A 71 -16.87 6.37 -15.49
C LYS A 71 -16.61 5.05 -16.24
N PRO A 72 -17.03 3.89 -15.69
CA PRO A 72 -16.88 2.61 -16.37
C PRO A 72 -17.52 2.64 -17.76
N GLN A 73 -16.92 1.96 -18.73
CA GLN A 73 -17.35 2.00 -20.12
C GLN A 73 -18.81 1.58 -20.33
N ASN A 74 -19.33 0.66 -19.49
CA ASN A 74 -20.74 0.27 -19.52
C ASN A 74 -21.66 1.46 -19.15
N VAL A 75 -21.27 2.25 -18.14
CA VAL A 75 -22.02 3.44 -17.72
C VAL A 75 -21.95 4.52 -18.79
N LEU A 76 -20.77 4.76 -19.38
CA LEU A 76 -20.59 5.75 -20.44
C LEU A 76 -21.41 5.45 -21.70
N LYS A 77 -21.62 4.16 -22.04
CA LYS A 77 -22.46 3.75 -23.19
C LYS A 77 -23.95 3.99 -22.97
N GLU A 78 -24.40 3.95 -21.71
CA GLU A 78 -25.80 4.19 -21.32
C GLU A 78 -26.09 5.68 -21.08
N MET A 79 -25.05 6.50 -20.94
CA MET A 79 -25.19 7.95 -20.76
C MET A 79 -25.62 8.64 -22.05
N ASP A 80 -26.28 9.80 -21.90
CA ASP A 80 -26.61 10.65 -23.03
C ASP A 80 -25.32 11.12 -23.72
N PRO A 81 -25.26 11.14 -25.07
CA PRO A 81 -24.09 11.59 -25.81
C PRO A 81 -23.65 13.03 -25.50
N ASN A 82 -24.56 13.88 -24.97
CA ASN A 82 -24.28 15.27 -24.60
C ASN A 82 -24.02 15.45 -23.09
N ASP A 83 -23.99 14.38 -22.29
CA ASP A 83 -23.69 14.49 -20.85
C ASP A 83 -22.18 14.72 -20.64
N GLU A 84 -21.83 15.91 -20.18
CA GLU A 84 -20.44 16.31 -19.89
C GLU A 84 -19.87 15.65 -18.62
N ASN A 85 -20.71 15.05 -17.77
CA ASN A 85 -20.28 14.42 -16.52
C ASN A 85 -19.71 13.02 -16.75
N ILE A 86 -18.65 12.90 -17.53
CA ILE A 86 -18.01 11.62 -17.86
C ILE A 86 -17.07 11.08 -16.77
N TYR A 87 -16.77 11.90 -15.75
CA TYR A 87 -15.83 11.58 -14.68
C TYR A 87 -16.50 10.93 -13.46
N MET A 88 -15.73 10.15 -12.72
CA MET A 88 -16.13 9.60 -11.43
C MET A 88 -15.99 10.65 -10.33
N SER A 89 -16.88 10.62 -9.34
CA SER A 89 -16.76 11.47 -8.15
C SER A 89 -15.52 11.08 -7.32
N HIS A 90 -14.62 12.04 -7.10
CA HIS A 90 -13.41 11.89 -6.31
C HIS A 90 -13.63 12.21 -4.83
N LEU A 91 -12.55 12.20 -4.05
CA LEU A 91 -12.59 12.57 -2.63
C LEU A 91 -12.93 14.05 -2.44
N ALA A 92 -12.38 14.93 -3.28
CA ALA A 92 -12.64 16.37 -3.26
C ALA A 92 -14.13 16.67 -3.46
N ASP A 93 -14.76 16.08 -4.49
CA ASP A 93 -16.20 16.26 -4.75
C ASP A 93 -17.07 15.87 -3.54
N LYS A 94 -16.70 14.78 -2.86
CA LYS A 94 -17.41 14.32 -1.65
C LYS A 94 -17.15 15.19 -0.44
N TYR A 95 -15.97 15.80 -0.37
CA TYR A 95 -15.64 16.78 0.65
C TYR A 95 -16.44 18.07 0.44
N PHE A 96 -16.59 18.56 -0.80
CA PHE A 96 -17.42 19.73 -1.08
C PHE A 96 -18.91 19.45 -0.85
N ASP A 97 -19.37 18.23 -1.12
CA ASP A 97 -20.76 17.80 -0.91
C ASP A 97 -21.08 17.39 0.56
N ARG A 98 -20.20 17.72 1.51
CA ARG A 98 -20.39 17.42 2.94
C ARG A 98 -21.53 18.24 3.57
N PRO A 99 -22.21 17.73 4.62
CA PRO A 99 -23.29 18.44 5.30
C PRO A 99 -22.88 19.82 5.83
N LYS A 100 -23.85 20.73 5.94
CA LYS A 100 -23.65 22.11 6.44
C LYS A 100 -23.66 22.23 7.98
N GLU A 101 -23.62 21.10 8.68
CA GLU A 101 -23.53 21.08 10.14
C GLU A 101 -22.16 21.60 10.61
N PRO A 102 -22.07 22.23 11.81
CA PRO A 102 -20.82 22.80 12.33
C PRO A 102 -19.73 21.73 12.54
N GLU A 103 -20.12 20.49 12.80
CA GLU A 103 -19.19 19.35 12.94
C GLU A 103 -18.39 19.06 11.65
N PHE A 104 -18.91 19.49 10.49
CA PHE A 104 -18.26 19.33 9.19
C PHE A 104 -17.52 20.58 8.72
N ASP A 105 -17.31 21.57 9.60
CA ASP A 105 -16.41 22.69 9.33
C ASP A 105 -14.94 22.31 9.54
N ILE A 106 -14.54 21.25 8.83
CA ILE A 106 -13.23 20.62 8.89
C ILE A 106 -12.50 20.79 7.56
N CYS A 107 -11.18 20.63 7.58
CA CYS A 107 -10.36 20.64 6.37
C CYS A 107 -10.45 19.31 5.60
N MET A 108 -9.99 19.29 4.35
CA MET A 108 -10.04 18.09 3.51
C MET A 108 -9.17 16.96 4.09
N ALA A 109 -8.04 17.31 4.73
CA ALA A 109 -7.21 16.34 5.42
C ALA A 109 -7.97 15.63 6.55
N ASP A 110 -8.61 16.39 7.44
CA ASP A 110 -9.42 15.85 8.54
C ASP A 110 -10.58 14.99 8.02
N PHE A 111 -11.24 15.44 6.95
CA PHE A 111 -12.30 14.66 6.31
C PHE A 111 -11.79 13.30 5.79
N ALA A 112 -10.66 13.27 5.09
CA ALA A 112 -10.07 12.05 4.55
C ALA A 112 -9.56 11.09 5.64
N SER A 113 -9.02 11.66 6.71
CA SER A 113 -8.41 10.99 7.85
C SER A 113 -9.45 10.37 8.77
N GLU A 114 -10.46 11.13 9.19
CA GLU A 114 -11.44 10.74 10.21
C GLU A 114 -12.62 9.98 9.63
N TYR A 115 -12.97 10.18 8.36
CA TYR A 115 -14.17 9.60 7.77
C TYR A 115 -13.88 8.53 6.71
N ASP A 116 -14.76 7.54 6.69
CA ASP A 116 -14.84 6.52 5.65
C ASP A 116 -16.03 6.83 4.72
N ILE A 117 -15.76 6.84 3.41
CA ILE A 117 -16.81 6.98 2.39
C ILE A 117 -17.48 5.64 2.16
N VAL A 118 -18.81 5.62 2.28
CA VAL A 118 -19.67 4.44 2.09
C VAL A 118 -20.66 4.74 0.97
N SER A 119 -20.88 3.78 0.08
CA SER A 119 -21.96 3.88 -0.91
C SER A 119 -23.30 3.61 -0.23
N VAL A 120 -24.31 4.45 -0.49
CA VAL A 120 -25.66 4.30 0.09
C VAL A 120 -26.30 2.95 -0.26
N LYS A 121 -25.94 2.37 -1.41
CA LYS A 121 -26.43 1.05 -1.85
C LYS A 121 -25.97 -0.10 -0.96
N LYS A 122 -24.84 0.06 -0.24
CA LYS A 122 -24.32 -0.93 0.68
C LYS A 122 -24.81 -0.60 2.09
N SER A 123 -25.98 -1.12 2.45
CA SER A 123 -26.48 -1.03 3.83
C SER A 123 -25.52 -1.77 4.77
N ILE A 124 -24.93 -1.02 5.71
CA ILE A 124 -24.14 -1.59 6.80
C ILE A 124 -25.12 -2.00 7.90
N ARG A 125 -25.22 -3.30 8.18
CA ARG A 125 -25.97 -3.79 9.34
C ARG A 125 -25.25 -3.35 10.61
N ASN A 126 -25.94 -2.64 11.51
CA ASN A 126 -25.47 -2.16 12.81
C ASN A 126 -24.14 -1.38 12.74
N PRO A 127 -24.14 -0.14 12.21
CA PRO A 127 -22.94 0.66 12.17
C PRO A 127 -22.52 1.10 13.58
N ARG A 128 -21.21 1.02 13.88
CA ARG A 128 -20.63 1.46 15.16
C ARG A 128 -20.65 2.99 15.34
N THR A 129 -20.70 3.73 14.25
CA THR A 129 -20.72 5.20 14.18
C THR A 129 -21.86 5.66 13.29
N PRO A 130 -22.41 6.87 13.51
CA PRO A 130 -23.50 7.38 12.69
C PRO A 130 -23.07 7.46 11.22
N ILE A 131 -24.00 7.07 10.33
CA ILE A 131 -23.83 7.20 8.89
C ILE A 131 -24.55 8.47 8.45
N ILE A 132 -23.79 9.42 7.95
CA ILE A 132 -24.28 10.75 7.57
C ILE A 132 -24.25 10.85 6.04
N ARG A 133 -25.38 11.16 5.42
CA ARG A 133 -25.47 11.24 3.95
C ARG A 133 -24.85 12.54 3.45
N LEU A 134 -24.20 12.47 2.29
CA LEU A 134 -23.80 13.67 1.57
C LEU A 134 -25.04 14.34 0.94
N GLN A 135 -24.90 15.59 0.51
CA GLN A 135 -26.04 16.42 0.10
C GLN A 135 -26.62 15.99 -1.24
N THR A 136 -25.76 15.87 -2.26
CA THR A 136 -26.16 15.67 -3.65
C THR A 136 -25.74 14.30 -4.16
N LEU A 137 -24.56 13.85 -3.76
CA LEU A 137 -23.98 12.59 -4.20
C LEU A 137 -24.61 11.41 -3.44
N ASN A 138 -24.77 10.28 -4.13
CA ASN A 138 -25.26 9.02 -3.57
C ASN A 138 -24.21 8.30 -2.70
N PHE A 139 -23.54 9.04 -1.83
CA PHE A 139 -22.58 8.55 -0.83
C PHE A 139 -22.99 9.00 0.57
N ALA A 140 -22.46 8.28 1.55
CA ALA A 140 -22.53 8.64 2.95
C ALA A 140 -21.13 8.54 3.55
N VAL A 141 -20.91 9.26 4.64
CA VAL A 141 -19.68 9.20 5.42
C VAL A 141 -19.98 8.61 6.79
N LYS A 142 -19.03 7.86 7.31
CA LYS A 142 -19.05 7.38 8.70
C LYS A 142 -17.73 7.71 9.36
N LYS A 143 -17.76 8.07 10.64
CA LYS A 143 -16.52 8.30 11.40
C LYS A 143 -15.79 6.97 11.62
N ARG A 144 -14.46 6.94 11.46
CA ARG A 144 -13.63 5.77 11.73
C ARG A 144 -13.61 5.50 13.23
N CYS A 145 -13.82 4.24 13.62
CA CYS A 145 -13.94 3.87 15.04
C CYS A 145 -12.61 3.60 15.73
N ASN A 146 -11.61 3.08 14.99
CA ASN A 146 -10.35 2.64 15.59
C ASN A 146 -9.28 3.72 15.58
N ARG A 147 -8.76 4.02 14.39
CA ARG A 147 -7.67 4.97 14.17
C ARG A 147 -7.94 5.75 12.90
N ASN A 148 -7.58 7.03 12.94
CA ASN A 148 -7.58 7.91 11.79
C ASN A 148 -6.65 7.34 10.70
N ALA A 149 -7.06 7.47 9.44
CA ALA A 149 -6.24 7.03 8.32
C ALA A 149 -4.98 7.90 8.20
N ILE A 150 -3.88 7.29 7.74
CA ILE A 150 -2.68 8.03 7.35
C ILE A 150 -2.97 8.65 5.99
N ILE A 151 -2.78 9.96 5.88
CA ILE A 151 -2.96 10.69 4.63
C ILE A 151 -1.65 10.67 3.84
N ARG A 152 -1.74 10.47 2.54
CA ARG A 152 -0.66 10.74 1.58
C ARG A 152 -1.17 11.71 0.52
N TYR A 153 -0.33 12.60 0.05
CA TYR A 153 -0.65 13.54 -1.01
C TYR A 153 0.60 13.79 -1.86
N PRO A 154 0.46 14.34 -3.08
CA PRO A 154 1.60 14.67 -3.92
C PRO A 154 2.56 15.61 -3.20
N TYR A 155 3.85 15.32 -3.27
CA TYR A 155 4.89 16.20 -2.77
C TYR A 155 5.25 17.22 -3.85
N PHE A 156 5.20 18.50 -3.49
CA PHE A 156 5.67 19.60 -4.33
C PHE A 156 6.83 20.29 -3.61
N ASN A 157 7.86 20.65 -4.36
CA ASN A 157 8.97 21.39 -3.79
C ASN A 157 8.61 22.89 -3.77
N ARG A 158 8.82 23.52 -2.61
CA ARG A 158 8.57 24.94 -2.38
C ARG A 158 9.41 25.86 -3.27
N GLU A 159 10.56 25.41 -3.77
CA GLU A 159 11.45 26.24 -4.58
C GLU A 159 11.16 26.10 -6.08
N THR A 160 10.97 24.88 -6.57
CA THR A 160 10.72 24.61 -7.99
C THR A 160 9.26 24.85 -8.38
N ASP A 161 8.30 24.43 -7.55
CA ASP A 161 6.87 24.39 -7.87
C ASP A 161 6.03 25.11 -6.81
N ARG A 162 6.32 26.41 -6.64
CA ARG A 162 5.67 27.26 -5.62
C ARG A 162 4.15 27.25 -5.68
N GLU A 163 3.59 27.39 -6.87
CA GLU A 163 2.14 27.51 -7.06
C GLU A 163 1.43 26.22 -6.61
N ASN A 164 1.86 25.08 -7.16
CA ASN A 164 1.32 23.77 -6.79
C ASN A 164 1.53 23.44 -5.31
N TYR A 165 2.67 23.85 -4.73
CA TYR A 165 2.94 23.67 -3.30
C TYR A 165 1.92 24.40 -2.43
N PHE A 166 1.70 25.69 -2.66
CA PHE A 166 0.77 26.47 -1.85
C PHE A 166 -0.69 26.13 -2.16
N GLU A 167 -1.03 25.82 -3.41
CA GLU A 167 -2.36 25.36 -3.78
C GLU A 167 -2.72 24.06 -3.06
N ASN A 168 -1.82 23.07 -3.08
CA ASN A 168 -2.03 21.79 -2.42
C ASN A 168 -2.13 21.96 -0.89
N LEU A 169 -1.29 22.82 -0.31
CA LEU A 169 -1.32 23.12 1.14
C LEU A 169 -2.65 23.76 1.56
N LEU A 170 -3.11 24.76 0.81
CA LEU A 170 -4.38 25.44 1.08
C LEU A 170 -5.56 24.47 0.89
N SER A 171 -5.57 23.71 -0.20
CA SER A 171 -6.64 22.75 -0.49
C SER A 171 -6.76 21.67 0.58
N LEU A 172 -5.63 21.18 1.12
CA LEU A 172 -5.63 20.14 2.16
C LEU A 172 -6.08 20.64 3.53
N TYR A 173 -5.49 21.75 3.99
CA TYR A 173 -5.55 22.15 5.40
C TYR A 173 -6.48 23.31 5.69
N LEU A 174 -7.01 23.98 4.66
CA LEU A 174 -8.00 25.03 4.85
C LEU A 174 -9.42 24.42 4.80
N PRO A 175 -10.33 24.76 5.73
CA PRO A 175 -11.73 24.39 5.66
C PRO A 175 -12.46 25.15 4.55
N ILE A 176 -12.32 24.68 3.30
CA ILE A 176 -12.97 25.29 2.13
C ILE A 176 -14.31 24.60 1.82
N ARG A 177 -15.34 25.39 1.49
CA ARG A 177 -16.69 24.91 1.10
C ARG A 177 -16.97 25.00 -0.41
N SER A 178 -16.16 25.72 -1.17
CA SER A 178 -16.28 25.89 -2.63
C SER A 178 -14.90 25.82 -3.30
N GLU A 179 -14.83 25.35 -4.55
CA GLU A 179 -13.58 25.35 -5.31
C GLU A 179 -13.04 26.77 -5.55
N VAL A 180 -13.93 27.76 -5.61
CA VAL A 180 -13.56 29.17 -5.75
C VAL A 180 -13.23 29.75 -4.38
N PHE A 181 -11.96 30.12 -4.22
CA PHE A 181 -11.47 30.82 -3.03
C PHE A 181 -11.71 32.32 -3.16
N ASP A 182 -12.66 32.88 -2.41
CA ASP A 182 -12.82 34.34 -2.36
C ASP A 182 -11.77 34.96 -1.43
N THR A 183 -10.64 35.33 -2.03
CA THR A 183 -9.49 35.95 -1.36
C THR A 183 -9.84 37.27 -0.65
N ARG A 184 -11.00 37.86 -0.94
CA ARG A 184 -11.38 39.20 -0.45
C ARG A 184 -11.99 39.21 0.95
N GLN A 185 -12.50 38.09 1.46
CA GLN A 185 -13.29 38.09 2.69
C GLN A 185 -12.55 37.62 3.96
N GLN A 186 -11.38 36.99 3.84
CA GLN A 186 -10.66 36.44 4.99
C GLN A 186 -9.29 37.09 5.20
N CYS A 187 -9.02 37.56 6.42
CA CYS A 187 -7.71 38.09 6.79
C CYS A 187 -6.62 37.00 6.60
N VAL A 188 -5.67 37.24 5.69
CA VAL A 188 -4.56 36.33 5.34
C VAL A 188 -3.82 35.77 6.56
N ARG A 189 -3.70 36.56 7.63
CA ARG A 189 -3.08 36.12 8.91
C ARG A 189 -3.84 34.94 9.54
N LYS A 190 -5.18 35.02 9.60
CA LYS A 190 -6.02 33.93 10.15
C LYS A 190 -5.93 32.65 9.32
N VAL A 191 -5.87 32.80 7.99
CA VAL A 191 -5.75 31.65 7.06
C VAL A 191 -4.45 30.90 7.30
N LYS A 192 -3.33 31.63 7.42
CA LYS A 192 -2.01 31.05 7.70
C LYS A 192 -2.01 30.26 9.02
N ASP A 193 -2.58 30.82 10.07
CA ASP A 193 -2.62 30.17 11.39
C ASP A 193 -3.45 28.88 11.36
N ILE A 194 -4.61 28.90 10.71
CA ILE A 194 -5.48 27.70 10.54
C ILE A 194 -4.75 26.61 9.76
N VAL A 195 -4.12 26.97 8.65
CA VAL A 195 -3.40 26.02 7.80
C VAL A 195 -2.25 25.38 8.56
N HIS A 196 -1.44 26.16 9.28
CA HIS A 196 -0.34 25.61 10.07
C HIS A 196 -0.80 24.76 11.24
N GLU A 197 -1.90 25.11 11.89
CA GLU A 197 -2.49 24.31 12.97
C GLU A 197 -2.90 22.92 12.45
N ASN A 198 -3.62 22.88 11.33
CA ASN A 198 -4.04 21.63 10.71
C ASN A 198 -2.86 20.85 10.13
N GLN A 199 -1.89 21.53 9.50
CA GLN A 199 -0.67 20.92 8.99
C GLN A 199 0.11 20.21 10.09
N ARG A 200 0.26 20.83 11.26
CA ARG A 200 0.99 20.27 12.40
C ARG A 200 0.42 18.95 12.92
N LYS A 201 -0.89 18.71 12.75
CA LYS A 201 -1.53 17.42 13.12
C LYS A 201 -1.01 16.24 12.29
N TYR A 202 -0.66 16.49 11.03
CA TYR A 202 -0.30 15.46 10.05
C TYR A 202 1.20 15.42 9.76
N GLU A 203 1.89 16.56 9.89
CA GLU A 203 3.30 16.71 9.54
C GLU A 203 4.25 16.76 10.75
N ALA A 204 3.77 16.40 11.95
CA ALA A 204 4.55 16.45 13.20
C ALA A 204 5.94 15.78 13.10
N HIS A 205 6.07 14.74 12.28
CA HIS A 205 7.30 13.96 12.08
C HIS A 205 7.94 14.12 10.70
N VAL A 206 7.52 15.09 9.87
CA VAL A 206 8.04 15.22 8.49
C VAL A 206 9.54 15.49 8.46
N LYS A 207 10.08 16.23 9.45
CA LYS A 207 11.53 16.45 9.57
C LYS A 207 12.30 15.17 9.91
N GLU A 208 11.84 14.41 10.91
CA GLU A 208 12.42 13.11 11.27
C GLU A 208 12.28 12.08 10.13
N THR A 209 11.19 12.11 9.37
CA THR A 209 10.96 11.17 8.26
C THR A 209 11.88 11.48 7.07
N GLY A 210 12.08 12.76 6.75
CA GLY A 210 13.04 13.17 5.71
C GLY A 210 14.49 12.89 6.10
N GLU A 211 14.84 13.11 7.37
CA GLU A 211 16.16 12.75 7.91
C GLU A 211 16.38 11.23 7.90
N THR A 212 15.39 10.43 8.30
CA THR A 212 15.47 8.96 8.27
C THR A 212 15.45 8.39 6.85
N GLU A 213 14.70 8.96 5.90
CA GLU A 213 14.76 8.60 4.48
C GLU A 213 16.11 9.00 3.87
N SER A 214 16.64 10.18 4.21
CA SER A 214 17.98 10.60 3.78
C SER A 214 19.06 9.69 4.36
N LEU A 215 18.96 9.33 5.64
CA LEU A 215 19.88 8.42 6.31
C LEU A 215 19.75 6.99 5.76
N PHE A 216 18.54 6.52 5.46
CA PHE A 216 18.30 5.23 4.82
C PHE A 216 18.86 5.20 3.40
N ASN A 217 18.68 6.27 2.62
CA ASN A 217 19.24 6.38 1.28
C ASN A 217 20.77 6.50 1.33
N GLU A 218 21.35 7.23 2.28
CA GLU A 218 22.79 7.31 2.50
C GLU A 218 23.37 5.96 2.93
N LEU A 219 22.71 5.25 3.84
CA LEU A 219 23.05 3.86 4.21
C LEU A 219 22.91 2.90 3.03
N SER A 220 21.87 3.06 2.21
CA SER A 220 21.63 2.23 1.02
C SER A 220 22.63 2.52 -0.10
N LEU A 221 23.14 3.76 -0.22
CA LEU A 221 24.23 4.12 -1.13
C LEU A 221 25.58 3.56 -0.66
N ASN A 222 25.77 3.45 0.67
CA ASN A 222 26.97 2.88 1.28
C ASN A 222 26.95 1.34 1.35
N MET A 223 25.77 0.72 1.32
CA MET A 223 25.64 -0.70 1.07
C MET A 223 25.85 -0.95 -0.43
N LYS A 224 26.94 -1.63 -0.78
CA LYS A 224 27.13 -2.12 -2.15
C LYS A 224 26.07 -3.18 -2.44
N ASP A 225 24.89 -2.76 -2.90
CA ASP A 225 23.81 -3.62 -3.40
C ASP A 225 24.30 -4.64 -4.46
N ASN A 226 25.48 -4.38 -5.03
CA ASN A 226 26.14 -5.22 -6.02
C ASN A 226 26.85 -6.46 -5.47
N GLU A 227 27.24 -6.52 -4.19
CA GLU A 227 27.96 -7.70 -3.67
C GLU A 227 27.06 -8.95 -3.64
N TRP A 228 25.78 -8.80 -3.27
CA TRP A 228 24.81 -9.90 -3.28
C TRP A 228 24.40 -10.29 -4.69
N ALA A 229 24.23 -9.31 -5.59
CA ALA A 229 23.93 -9.57 -7.00
C ALA A 229 25.09 -10.32 -7.69
N GLU A 230 26.35 -9.98 -7.40
CA GLU A 230 27.53 -10.70 -7.88
C GLU A 230 27.62 -12.10 -7.29
N ILE A 231 27.41 -12.27 -5.98
CA ILE A 231 27.45 -13.60 -5.33
C ILE A 231 26.39 -14.52 -5.93
N VAL A 232 25.16 -14.04 -6.14
CA VAL A 232 24.07 -14.82 -6.77
C VAL A 232 24.39 -15.12 -8.24
N ALA A 233 24.88 -14.14 -9.00
CA ALA A 233 25.25 -14.34 -10.41
C ALA A 233 26.43 -15.32 -10.59
N ASN A 234 27.42 -15.26 -9.71
CA ASN A 234 28.57 -16.18 -9.72
C ASN A 234 28.16 -17.59 -9.28
N LYS A 235 27.21 -17.72 -8.36
CA LYS A 235 26.64 -19.02 -7.96
C LYS A 235 25.74 -19.61 -9.05
N GLU A 236 25.01 -18.79 -9.82
CA GLU A 236 24.26 -19.24 -11.01
C GLU A 236 25.20 -19.77 -12.12
N LYS A 237 26.38 -19.14 -12.34
CA LYS A 237 27.36 -19.59 -13.35
C LYS A 237 27.94 -20.98 -13.07
N ASN A 238 28.13 -21.33 -11.80
CA ASN A 238 28.69 -22.63 -11.40
C ASN A 238 27.67 -23.77 -11.42
N ASN A 239 26.40 -23.44 -11.65
CA ASN A 239 25.29 -24.37 -11.59
C ASN A 239 24.90 -24.75 -13.02
N ILE A 240 25.54 -25.79 -13.56
CA ILE A 240 25.18 -26.39 -14.85
C ILE A 240 23.88 -27.17 -14.64
N TRP A 241 22.73 -26.55 -14.92
CA TRP A 241 21.44 -27.24 -14.85
C TRP A 241 21.09 -27.85 -16.20
N SER A 242 21.60 -29.06 -16.44
CA SER A 242 21.01 -29.98 -17.41
C SER A 242 19.87 -30.71 -16.72
N ARG A 243 18.66 -30.16 -16.78
CA ARG A 243 17.44 -30.90 -16.43
C ARG A 243 16.35 -30.50 -17.39
N GLU A 244 16.02 -31.41 -18.30
CA GLU A 244 14.77 -31.39 -19.04
C GLU A 244 13.64 -31.45 -18.00
N VAL A 245 12.70 -30.50 -18.04
CA VAL A 245 11.56 -30.46 -17.13
C VAL A 245 10.30 -30.23 -17.94
N GLU A 246 9.36 -31.16 -17.76
CA GLU A 246 8.04 -31.21 -18.33
C GLU A 246 7.21 -29.97 -17.97
N GLU A 247 6.35 -29.55 -18.91
CA GLU A 247 5.44 -28.42 -18.76
C GLU A 247 4.36 -28.71 -17.70
N GLU A 248 4.65 -28.45 -16.42
CA GLU A 248 3.59 -28.41 -15.40
C GLU A 248 2.91 -27.02 -15.36
N ASP A 249 1.59 -27.03 -15.53
CA ASP A 249 0.70 -25.88 -15.45
C ASP A 249 0.88 -25.11 -14.13
N ASN A 250 1.42 -23.88 -14.20
CA ASN A 250 1.67 -23.06 -13.03
C ASN A 250 0.37 -22.42 -12.49
N PRO A 251 -0.10 -22.80 -11.28
CA PRO A 251 -1.33 -22.25 -10.69
C PRO A 251 -1.27 -20.73 -10.41
N ASN A 252 -0.07 -20.13 -10.43
CA ASN A 252 0.10 -18.68 -10.25
C ASN A 252 -0.44 -17.85 -11.42
N LEU A 253 -0.55 -18.40 -12.65
CA LEU A 253 -1.13 -17.69 -13.79
C LEU A 253 -2.65 -17.47 -13.63
N ASN A 254 -3.32 -18.38 -12.90
CA ASN A 254 -4.76 -18.35 -12.67
C ASN A 254 -5.21 -17.28 -11.65
N VAL A 255 -4.29 -16.75 -10.84
CA VAL A 255 -4.60 -15.71 -9.84
C VAL A 255 -4.90 -14.36 -10.50
N ILE A 256 -4.34 -14.11 -11.69
CA ILE A 256 -4.56 -12.85 -12.43
C ILE A 256 -5.99 -12.79 -13.02
N HIS A 257 -6.67 -13.93 -13.18
CA HIS A 257 -7.90 -14.02 -13.97
C HIS A 257 -9.21 -14.29 -13.20
N LYS A 258 -9.19 -14.37 -11.86
CA LYS A 258 -10.45 -14.49 -11.09
C LYS A 258 -10.65 -13.31 -10.13
N SER A 259 -11.27 -12.26 -10.64
CA SER A 259 -11.87 -11.20 -9.84
C SER A 259 -13.05 -11.75 -9.02
N LYS A 260 -12.79 -12.22 -7.80
CA LYS A 260 -13.77 -12.18 -6.71
C LYS A 260 -13.02 -11.86 -5.43
N LYS A 261 -13.11 -10.61 -4.98
CA LYS A 261 -12.76 -10.20 -3.62
C LYS A 261 -13.56 -11.05 -2.64
N LYS A 262 -12.96 -12.13 -2.14
CA LYS A 262 -13.38 -12.73 -0.87
C LYS A 262 -12.62 -11.99 0.21
N ASN A 263 -13.33 -11.42 1.17
CA ASN A 263 -12.75 -10.91 2.41
C ASN A 263 -12.00 -12.07 3.06
N THR A 264 -10.67 -12.09 2.96
CA THR A 264 -9.84 -13.03 3.70
C THR A 264 -9.65 -12.46 5.10
N PHE A 265 -10.63 -12.70 5.97
CA PHE A 265 -10.26 -13.01 7.34
C PHE A 265 -9.46 -14.31 7.25
N ILE A 266 -8.16 -14.22 7.51
CA ILE A 266 -7.32 -15.41 7.66
C ILE A 266 -7.78 -16.02 8.97
N ASP A 267 -8.59 -17.07 8.88
CA ASP A 267 -8.73 -18.01 9.97
C ASP A 267 -7.37 -18.72 10.04
N LEU A 268 -6.49 -18.23 10.94
CA LEU A 268 -5.27 -18.94 11.30
C LEU A 268 -5.73 -20.26 11.90
N LYS A 269 -5.89 -21.28 11.06
CA LYS A 269 -5.92 -22.66 11.53
C LYS A 269 -4.60 -22.84 12.26
N GLN A 270 -4.66 -22.84 13.60
CA GLN A 270 -3.54 -23.25 14.43
C GLN A 270 -3.20 -24.68 14.00
N THR A 271 -2.16 -24.82 13.17
CA THR A 271 -1.51 -26.10 12.99
C THR A 271 -0.79 -26.38 14.30
N TYR A 272 -1.42 -27.20 15.14
CA TYR A 272 -0.77 -27.75 16.31
C TYR A 272 0.37 -28.65 15.83
N PHE A 273 1.60 -28.19 15.98
CA PHE A 273 2.78 -29.04 15.78
C PHE A 273 2.87 -30.03 16.94
N THR A 274 3.15 -31.29 16.65
CA THR A 274 3.42 -32.27 17.70
C THR A 274 4.83 -32.03 18.28
N THR A 275 5.04 -32.38 19.55
CA THR A 275 6.34 -32.19 20.22
C THR A 275 7.49 -32.89 19.48
N ASP A 276 7.21 -34.00 18.82
CA ASP A 276 8.22 -34.78 18.08
C ASP A 276 8.61 -34.15 16.74
N GLU A 277 7.75 -33.31 16.14
CA GLU A 277 8.07 -32.54 14.93
C GLU A 277 8.80 -31.23 15.26
N THR A 278 8.54 -30.63 16.43
CA THR A 278 9.16 -29.35 16.82
C THR A 278 10.59 -29.49 17.32
N ARG A 279 10.91 -30.60 18.00
CA ARG A 279 12.24 -30.87 18.57
C ARG A 279 13.37 -30.81 17.53
N PRO A 280 13.31 -31.53 16.39
CA PRO A 280 14.38 -31.47 15.39
C PRO A 280 14.51 -30.08 14.75
N LEU A 281 13.42 -29.31 14.67
CA LEU A 281 13.45 -27.94 14.15
C LEU A 281 14.21 -27.00 15.09
N LEU A 282 13.96 -27.09 16.41
CA LEU A 282 14.67 -26.31 17.43
C LEU A 282 16.16 -26.67 17.51
N GLU A 283 16.47 -27.96 17.34
CA GLU A 283 17.85 -28.47 17.33
C GLU A 283 18.62 -28.05 16.07
N SER A 284 17.94 -27.77 14.96
CA SER A 284 18.55 -27.32 13.70
C SER A 284 18.95 -25.84 13.69
N MET A 285 18.48 -25.05 14.67
CA MET A 285 18.71 -23.61 14.71
C MET A 285 20.13 -23.27 15.17
N ASN A 286 20.72 -22.24 14.56
CA ASN A 286 22.01 -21.72 15.02
C ASN A 286 21.85 -20.95 16.36
N LYS A 287 22.96 -20.64 17.04
CA LYS A 287 22.93 -19.98 18.37
C LYS A 287 22.20 -18.63 18.35
N GLU A 288 22.46 -17.79 17.35
CA GLU A 288 21.84 -16.46 17.22
C GLU A 288 20.33 -16.56 16.95
N GLN A 289 19.92 -17.52 16.12
CA GLN A 289 18.52 -17.84 15.84
C GLN A 289 17.82 -18.35 17.10
N GLN A 290 18.47 -19.20 17.90
CA GLN A 290 17.94 -19.69 19.16
C GLN A 290 17.74 -18.54 20.15
N GLU A 291 18.71 -17.62 20.29
CA GLU A 291 18.57 -16.44 21.15
C GLU A 291 17.37 -15.59 20.77
N ILE A 292 17.22 -15.28 19.48
CA ILE A 292 16.06 -14.52 18.98
C ILE A 292 14.75 -15.28 19.27
N PHE A 293 14.72 -16.59 19.01
CA PHE A 293 13.53 -17.41 19.24
C PHE A 293 13.12 -17.44 20.71
N TYR A 294 14.06 -17.67 21.63
CA TYR A 294 13.77 -17.70 23.06
C TYR A 294 13.36 -16.31 23.56
N HIS A 295 13.97 -15.23 23.04
CA HIS A 295 13.55 -13.87 23.36
C HIS A 295 12.09 -13.60 22.96
N VAL A 296 11.69 -13.98 21.75
CA VAL A 296 10.31 -13.84 21.26
C VAL A 296 9.35 -14.74 22.08
N ARG A 297 9.77 -15.97 22.41
CA ARG A 297 8.98 -16.90 23.22
C ARG A 297 8.73 -16.35 24.62
N GLU A 298 9.76 -15.85 25.28
CA GLU A 298 9.65 -15.22 26.60
C GLU A 298 8.73 -14.00 26.56
N TRP A 299 8.87 -13.16 25.53
CA TRP A 299 7.97 -12.03 25.34
C TRP A 299 6.50 -12.49 25.16
N CYS A 300 6.24 -13.52 24.37
CA CYS A 300 4.90 -14.07 24.19
C CYS A 300 4.31 -14.59 25.51
N ILE A 301 5.10 -15.29 26.33
CA ILE A 301 4.70 -15.77 27.66
C ILE A 301 4.39 -14.57 28.56
N ASN A 302 5.28 -13.57 28.60
CA ASN A 302 5.11 -12.37 29.41
C ASN A 302 3.86 -11.59 29.01
N ARG A 303 3.57 -11.48 27.71
CA ARG A 303 2.35 -10.83 27.20
C ARG A 303 1.07 -11.60 27.51
N LEU A 304 1.14 -12.94 27.59
CA LEU A 304 -0.01 -13.75 27.99
C LEU A 304 -0.38 -13.50 29.46
N HIS A 305 0.63 -13.35 30.32
CA HIS A 305 0.44 -13.11 31.76
C HIS A 305 0.25 -11.64 32.12
N ASN A 306 0.70 -10.70 31.27
CA ASN A 306 0.63 -9.27 31.53
C ASN A 306 0.17 -8.50 30.27
N PRO A 307 -1.11 -8.09 30.19
CA PRO A 307 -1.68 -7.42 29.02
C PRO A 307 -1.02 -6.06 28.68
N ASP A 308 -0.41 -5.41 29.67
CA ASP A 308 0.23 -4.10 29.55
C ASP A 308 1.75 -4.21 29.26
N ALA A 309 2.25 -5.41 28.94
CA ALA A 309 3.66 -5.61 28.58
C ALA A 309 4.04 -4.77 27.34
N GLU A 310 5.27 -4.24 27.36
CA GLU A 310 5.80 -3.43 26.27
C GLU A 310 5.73 -4.16 24.91
N HIS A 311 5.45 -3.41 23.85
CA HIS A 311 5.38 -3.96 22.50
C HIS A 311 6.75 -4.50 22.06
N LEU A 312 6.79 -5.72 21.54
CA LEU A 312 8.01 -6.30 20.96
C LEU A 312 8.48 -5.43 19.78
N ARG A 313 9.70 -4.90 19.90
CA ARG A 313 10.40 -4.22 18.81
C ARG A 313 11.64 -5.04 18.48
N LEU A 314 11.61 -5.72 17.35
CA LEU A 314 12.70 -6.58 16.92
C LEU A 314 13.15 -6.17 15.53
N PHE A 315 14.45 -5.96 15.37
CA PHE A 315 15.08 -5.74 14.08
C PHE A 315 16.08 -6.88 13.86
N THR A 316 15.76 -7.77 12.92
CA THR A 316 16.62 -8.90 12.56
C THR A 316 17.15 -8.71 11.15
N THR A 317 18.48 -8.75 11.01
CA THR A 317 19.16 -8.78 9.72
C THR A 317 19.84 -10.13 9.56
N GLY A 318 19.33 -10.98 8.67
CA GLY A 318 19.94 -12.25 8.35
C GLY A 318 20.57 -12.22 6.96
N GLY A 319 21.83 -12.64 6.84
CA GLY A 319 22.40 -13.04 5.55
C GLY A 319 21.69 -14.30 5.04
N THR A 320 21.54 -14.45 3.72
CA THR A 320 20.77 -15.57 3.15
C THR A 320 21.28 -16.94 3.61
N GLY A 321 20.38 -17.74 4.20
CA GLY A 321 20.39 -19.20 4.11
C GLY A 321 21.27 -19.96 5.10
N THR A 322 21.03 -19.79 6.41
CA THR A 322 21.24 -20.87 7.39
C THR A 322 19.99 -21.06 8.21
#